data_AF-A0A1G1F082-F1
#
_entry.id   AF-A0A1G1F082-F1
#
_cell.length_a   1.000
_cell.length_b   1.000
_cell.length_c   1.000
_cell.angle_alpha   90.00
_cell.angle_beta   90.00
_cell.angle_gamma   90.00
#
_symmetry.space_group_name_H-M   'P 1'
#
loop_
_entity.id
_entity.type
_entity.pdbx_description
1 polymer ?
#
loop_
_entity_poly.entity_id
_entity_poly.type
_entity_poly.pdbx_seq_one_letter_code
_entity_poly.pdbx_strand_id
1 'polypeptide(L)'
;MKKAFTIFIGFLHDFAAGCWAAAMFAIYWLNRQAVPPESSDVILGLKKQFFYFGIVCVLIVFATGAGRTFTYANNLYGENAEKMRRKMLILKHIVLFSVFGLGLYWGWTTVFR
;
A
#
# COMPACT_ATOMS: atom_id res chain seq x y z
N MET A 1 -15.47 2.29 22.82
CA MET A 1 -14.64 1.25 22.17
C MET A 1 -14.72 1.25 20.64
N LYS A 2 -15.90 1.21 20.00
CA LYS A 2 -16.02 1.18 18.52
C LYS A 2 -15.30 2.31 17.78
N LYS A 3 -15.39 3.56 18.26
CA LYS A 3 -14.74 4.73 17.62
C LYS A 3 -13.20 4.66 17.65
N ALA A 4 -12.61 4.30 18.79
CA ALA A 4 -11.16 4.18 18.93
C ALA A 4 -10.59 3.10 17.99
N PHE A 5 -11.31 1.99 17.85
CA PHE A 5 -10.94 0.92 16.92
C PHE A 5 -11.03 1.35 15.44
N THR A 6 -12.06 2.11 15.05
CA THR A 6 -12.15 2.70 13.71
C THR A 6 -11.00 3.68 13.42
N ILE A 7 -10.63 4.51 14.40
CA ILE A 7 -9.49 5.43 14.29
C ILE A 7 -8.19 4.63 14.12
N PHE A 8 -7.98 3.60 14.94
CA PHE A 8 -6.79 2.76 14.89
C PHE A 8 -6.66 2.01 13.56
N ILE A 9 -7.74 1.39 13.05
CA ILE A 9 -7.76 0.78 11.72
C ILE A 9 -7.39 1.81 10.66
N GLY A 10 -7.89 3.04 10.81
CA GLY A 10 -7.57 4.10 9.88
C GLY A 10 -6.10 4.48 9.89
N PHE A 11 -5.54 4.67 11.08
CA PHE A 11 -4.11 4.92 11.25
C PHE A 11 -3.26 3.78 10.67
N LEU A 12 -3.61 2.52 10.97
CA LEU A 12 -2.90 1.36 10.47
C LEU A 12 -2.95 1.25 8.95
N HIS A 13 -4.09 1.57 8.33
CA HIS A 13 -4.25 1.62 6.88
C HIS A 13 -3.31 2.65 6.25
N ASP A 14 -3.36 3.88 6.75
CA ASP A 14 -2.60 4.99 6.18
C ASP A 14 -1.08 4.82 6.47
N PHE A 15 -0.72 4.29 7.65
CA PHE A 15 0.64 3.91 8.01
C PHE A 15 1.19 2.81 7.11
N ALA A 16 0.43 1.73 6.89
CA ALA A 16 0.86 0.64 6.02
C ALA A 16 1.06 1.11 4.57
N ALA A 17 0.22 2.01 4.06
CA ALA A 17 0.42 2.62 2.74
C ALA A 17 1.73 3.43 2.68
N GLY A 18 2.04 4.20 3.73
CA GLY A 18 3.31 4.92 3.85
C GLY A 18 4.52 3.99 3.93
N CYS A 19 4.44 2.91 4.71
CA CYS A 19 5.49 1.89 4.80
C CYS A 19 5.73 1.19 3.46
N TRP A 20 4.67 0.88 2.70
CA TRP A 20 4.83 0.33 1.35
C TRP A 20 5.60 1.30 0.44
N ALA A 21 5.22 2.57 0.43
CA ALA A 21 5.89 3.58 -0.39
C ALA A 21 7.37 3.72 -0.01
N ALA A 22 7.68 3.75 1.30
CA ALA A 22 9.04 3.77 1.81
C ALA A 22 9.85 2.52 1.39
N ALA A 23 9.23 1.34 1.39
CA ALA A 23 9.87 0.11 0.94
C ALA A 23 10.19 0.13 -0.56
N MET A 24 9.26 0.61 -1.40
CA MET A 24 9.51 0.78 -2.84
C MET A 24 10.62 1.80 -3.10
N PHE A 25 10.64 2.90 -2.35
CA PHE A 25 11.70 3.90 -2.42
C PHE A 25 13.06 3.35 -1.98
N ALA A 26 13.10 2.52 -0.94
CA ALA A 26 14.33 1.84 -0.50
C ALA A 26 14.87 0.92 -1.60
N ILE A 27 14.02 0.11 -2.24
CA ILE A 27 14.42 -0.72 -3.39
C ILE A 27 14.99 0.14 -4.52
N TYR A 28 14.31 1.23 -4.88
CA TYR A 28 14.77 2.16 -5.89
C TYR A 28 16.16 2.71 -5.58
N TRP A 29 16.36 3.18 -4.35
CA TRP A 29 17.60 3.77 -3.90
C TRP A 29 18.75 2.76 -3.89
N LEU A 30 18.52 1.57 -3.31
CA LEU A 30 19.48 0.47 -3.29
C LEU A 30 19.84 0.00 -4.70
N ASN A 31 18.93 0.10 -5.66
CA ASN A 31 19.20 -0.28 -7.04
C ASN A 31 20.11 0.68 -7.79
N ARG A 32 20.19 1.94 -7.35
CA ARG A 32 21.02 2.96 -8.00
C ARG A 32 22.42 3.11 -7.41
N GLN A 33 22.70 2.45 -6.29
CA GLN A 33 24.02 2.54 -5.69
C GLN A 33 25.05 1.72 -6.47
N ALA A 34 26.23 2.29 -6.66
CA ALA A 34 27.40 1.54 -7.10
C ALA A 34 27.94 0.79 -5.87
N VAL A 35 27.69 -0.51 -5.83
CA VAL A 35 28.03 -1.36 -4.69
C VAL A 35 29.21 -2.26 -5.09
N PRO A 36 30.24 -2.40 -4.24
CA PRO A 36 31.31 -3.36 -4.48
C PRO A 36 30.76 -4.80 -4.65
N PRO A 37 31.41 -5.66 -5.46
CA PRO A 37 30.96 -7.03 -5.67
C PRO A 37 30.75 -7.81 -4.36
N GLU A 38 31.60 -7.57 -3.36
CA GLU A 38 31.55 -8.21 -2.03
C GLU A 38 30.26 -7.93 -1.25
N SER A 39 29.60 -6.79 -1.51
CA SER A 39 28.37 -6.38 -0.84
C SER A 39 27.11 -6.66 -1.68
N SER A 40 27.27 -7.18 -2.91
CA SER A 40 26.16 -7.39 -3.84
C SER A 40 25.08 -8.33 -3.29
N ASP A 41 25.49 -9.42 -2.64
CA ASP A 41 24.58 -10.40 -2.03
C ASP A 41 23.79 -9.80 -0.86
N VAL A 42 24.44 -8.97 -0.04
CA VAL A 42 23.79 -8.28 1.10
C VAL A 42 22.72 -7.31 0.59
N ILE A 43 23.05 -6.53 -0.44
CA ILE A 43 22.10 -5.58 -1.04
C ILE A 43 20.94 -6.31 -1.71
N LEU A 44 21.19 -7.43 -2.38
CA LEU A 44 20.13 -8.27 -2.93
C LEU A 44 19.22 -8.83 -1.82
N GLY A 45 19.80 -9.27 -0.70
CA GLY A 45 19.06 -9.70 0.48
C GLY A 45 18.13 -8.61 1.03
N LEU A 46 18.66 -7.40 1.22
CA LEU A 46 17.88 -6.25 1.68
C LEU A 46 16.75 -5.88 0.70
N LYS A 47 17.04 -5.85 -0.61
CA LYS A 47 16.02 -5.60 -1.64
C LYS A 47 14.86 -6.61 -1.56
N LYS A 48 15.17 -7.90 -1.38
CA LYS A 48 14.14 -8.95 -1.19
C LYS A 48 13.34 -8.73 0.09
N GLN A 49 13.98 -8.39 1.20
CA GLN A 49 13.29 -8.09 2.45
C GLN A 49 12.33 -6.90 2.32
N PHE A 50 12.77 -5.80 1.71
CA PHE A 50 11.90 -4.64 1.44
C PHE A 50 10.75 -4.99 0.50
N PHE A 51 10.98 -5.85 -0.49
CA PHE A 51 9.92 -6.29 -1.40
C PHE A 51 8.83 -7.08 -0.67
N TYR A 52 9.21 -8.11 0.12
CA TYR A 52 8.25 -8.89 0.90
C TYR A 52 7.57 -8.06 1.98
N PHE A 53 8.29 -7.15 2.63
CA PHE A 53 7.69 -6.19 3.57
C PHE A 53 6.65 -5.31 2.86
N GLY A 54 6.95 -4.82 1.65
CA GLY A 54 6.00 -4.10 0.81
C GLY A 54 4.73 -4.92 0.51
N ILE A 55 4.85 -6.21 0.18
CA ILE A 55 3.68 -7.09 -0.01
C ILE A 55 2.84 -7.16 1.26
N VAL A 56 3.45 -7.36 2.43
CA VAL A 56 2.74 -7.39 3.71
C VAL A 56 2.00 -6.06 3.95
N CYS A 57 2.63 -4.92 3.69
CA CYS A 57 1.98 -3.62 3.79
C CYS A 57 0.75 -3.51 2.89
N VAL A 58 0.84 -3.96 1.63
CA VAL A 58 -0.29 -3.97 0.69
C VAL A 58 -1.44 -4.83 1.21
N LEU A 59 -1.14 -6.03 1.75
CA LEU A 59 -2.15 -6.89 2.36
C LEU A 59 -2.85 -6.21 3.55
N ILE A 60 -2.09 -5.51 4.40
CA ILE A 60 -2.66 -4.74 5.53
C ILE A 60 -3.56 -3.61 5.02
N VAL A 61 -3.13 -2.87 3.99
CA VAL A 61 -3.93 -1.79 3.36
C VAL A 61 -5.26 -2.35 2.86
N PHE A 62 -5.25 -3.49 2.15
CA PHE A 62 -6.49 -4.10 1.66
C PHE A 62 -7.38 -4.62 2.79
N ALA A 63 -6.82 -5.30 3.79
CA ALA A 63 -7.59 -5.82 4.92
C ALA A 63 -8.25 -4.70 5.73
N THR A 64 -7.50 -3.64 6.06
CA THR A 64 -8.01 -2.47 6.78
C THR A 64 -8.95 -1.60 5.93
N GLY A 65 -8.71 -1.54 4.61
CA GLY A 65 -9.56 -0.86 3.63
C GLY A 65 -10.93 -1.52 3.51
N ALA A 66 -10.99 -2.85 3.45
CA ALA A 66 -12.24 -3.60 3.46
C ALA A 66 -13.07 -3.32 4.73
N GLY A 67 -12.41 -3.27 5.89
CA GLY A 67 -13.07 -2.92 7.16
C GLY A 67 -13.70 -1.51 7.18
N ARG A 68 -13.13 -0.55 6.43
CA ARG A 68 -13.72 0.80 6.26
C ARG A 68 -15.00 0.75 5.42
N THR A 69 -15.13 -0.15 4.44
CA THR A 69 -16.35 -0.24 3.60
C THR A 69 -17.60 -0.62 4.41
N PHE A 70 -17.47 -1.46 5.43
CA PHE A 70 -18.60 -1.91 6.26
C PHE A 70 -19.04 -0.90 7.33
N THR A 71 -18.20 0.07 7.69
CA THR A 71 -18.47 1.00 8.80
C THR A 71 -19.15 2.31 8.37
N TYR A 72 -19.24 2.59 7.07
CA TYR A 72 -19.73 3.86 6.51
C TYR A 72 -21.16 3.81 5.92
N ALA A 73 -21.95 2.80 6.27
CA ALA A 73 -23.24 2.49 5.64
C ALA A 73 -24.42 3.45 5.97
N ASN A 74 -24.21 4.53 6.71
CA ASN A 74 -25.30 5.45 7.05
C ASN A 74 -25.39 6.62 6.06
N ASN A 75 -26.59 6.80 5.52
CA ASN A 75 -26.93 7.68 4.39
C ASN A 75 -26.99 9.16 4.79
N LEU A 76 -25.85 9.70 5.23
CA LEU A 76 -25.75 11.01 5.89
C LEU A 76 -25.83 12.24 4.96
N TYR A 77 -25.69 12.07 3.64
CA TYR A 77 -25.46 13.19 2.70
C TYR A 77 -26.54 13.34 1.60
N GLY A 78 -27.59 12.51 1.60
CA GLY A 78 -28.64 12.50 0.57
C GLY A 78 -28.31 11.66 -0.67
N GLU A 79 -29.34 11.20 -1.39
CA GLU A 79 -29.23 10.21 -2.48
C GLU A 79 -28.25 10.58 -3.60
N ASN A 80 -28.24 11.86 -4.02
CA ASN A 80 -27.38 12.32 -5.11
C ASN A 80 -25.90 12.38 -4.68
N ALA A 81 -25.62 12.79 -3.44
CA ALA A 81 -24.27 12.81 -2.89
C ALA A 81 -23.76 11.38 -2.67
N GLU A 82 -24.63 10.43 -2.31
CA GLU A 82 -24.25 9.03 -2.14
C GLU A 82 -23.86 8.36 -3.48
N LYS A 83 -24.61 8.62 -4.55
CA LYS A 83 -24.26 8.15 -5.92
C LYS A 83 -22.90 8.67 -6.37
N MET A 84 -22.63 9.96 -6.16
CA MET A 84 -21.33 10.56 -6.49
C MET A 84 -20.20 9.97 -5.63
N ARG A 85 -20.43 9.83 -4.32
CA ARG A 85 -19.48 9.22 -3.39
C ARG A 85 -19.11 7.80 -3.79
N ARG A 86 -20.07 6.96 -4.20
CA ARG A 86 -19.81 5.60 -4.67
C ARG A 86 -18.94 5.58 -5.93
N LYS A 87 -19.23 6.43 -6.92
CA LYS A 87 -18.39 6.57 -8.13
C LYS A 87 -16.96 6.97 -7.78
N MET A 88 -16.79 7.96 -6.91
CA MET A 88 -15.47 8.42 -6.45
C MET A 88 -14.73 7.33 -5.66
N LEU A 89 -15.43 6.55 -4.84
CA LEU A 89 -14.85 5.42 -4.12
C LEU A 89 -14.36 4.33 -5.08
N ILE A 90 -15.12 4.00 -6.11
CA ILE A 90 -14.69 3.03 -7.13
C ILE A 90 -13.44 3.55 -7.85
N LEU A 91 -13.47 4.80 -8.32
CA LEU A 91 -12.32 5.42 -8.99
C LEU A 91 -11.08 5.40 -8.09
N LYS A 92 -11.22 5.75 -6.81
CA LYS A 92 -10.13 5.68 -5.83
C LYS A 92 -9.53 4.27 -5.73
N HIS A 93 -10.36 3.24 -5.66
CA HIS A 93 -9.87 1.86 -5.57
C HIS A 93 -9.17 1.42 -6.86
N ILE A 94 -9.69 1.78 -8.03
CA ILE A 94 -9.04 1.50 -9.31
C ILE A 94 -7.63 2.12 -9.32
N VAL A 95 -7.51 3.41 -8.99
CA VAL A 95 -6.22 4.10 -8.94
C VAL A 95 -5.28 3.44 -7.93
N LEU A 96 -5.75 3.11 -6.72
CA LEU A 96 -4.94 2.45 -5.70
C LEU A 96 -4.47 1.05 -6.13
N PHE A 97 -5.36 0.24 -6.70
CA PHE A 97 -5.00 -1.08 -7.24
C PHE A 97 -3.96 -0.97 -8.34
N SER A 98 -4.09 0.00 -9.25
CA SER A 98 -3.11 0.25 -10.29
C SER A 98 -1.76 0.66 -9.70
N VAL A 99 -1.73 1.59 -8.74
CA VAL A 99 -0.48 2.06 -8.12
C VAL A 99 0.22 0.94 -7.35
N PHE A 100 -0.50 0.19 -6.52
CA PHE A 100 0.08 -0.94 -5.80
C PHE A 100 0.52 -2.06 -6.75
N GLY A 101 -0.30 -2.40 -7.74
CA GLY A 101 0.01 -3.44 -8.72
C GLY A 101 1.23 -3.10 -9.56
N LEU A 102 1.30 -1.89 -10.11
CA LEU A 102 2.45 -1.43 -10.90
C LEU A 102 3.71 -1.31 -10.03
N GLY A 103 3.60 -0.79 -8.80
CA GLY A 103 4.74 -0.69 -7.89
C GLY A 103 5.28 -2.06 -7.46
N LEU A 104 4.41 -3.04 -7.18
CA LEU A 104 4.82 -4.41 -6.90
C LEU A 104 5.43 -5.09 -8.13
N TYR A 105 4.84 -4.89 -9.31
CA TYR A 105 5.41 -5.42 -10.56
C TYR A 105 6.82 -4.84 -10.81
N TRP A 106 6.96 -3.52 -10.69
CA TRP A 106 8.25 -2.84 -10.84
C TRP A 106 9.27 -3.32 -9.80
N GLY A 107 8.87 -3.43 -8.53
CA GLY A 107 9.70 -3.99 -7.46
C GLY A 107 10.16 -5.42 -7.77
N TRP A 108 9.25 -6.27 -8.24
CA TRP A 108 9.58 -7.64 -8.63
C TRP A 108 10.61 -7.67 -9.77
N THR A 109 10.41 -6.88 -10.82
CA THR A 109 11.37 -6.78 -11.93
C THR A 109 12.72 -6.18 -11.54
N THR A 110 12.79 -5.40 -10.47
CA THR A 110 14.05 -4.78 -10.00
C THR A 110 14.84 -5.70 -9.07
N VAL A 111 14.15 -6.63 -8.39
CA VAL A 111 14.76 -7.47 -7.35
C VAL A 111 15.05 -8.89 -7.84
N PHE A 112 14.23 -9.44 -8.74
CA PHE A 112 14.31 -10.86 -9.14
C PHE A 112 14.63 -11.10 -10.61
N ARG A 113 14.62 -10.05 -11.43
CA ARG A 113 14.92 -10.12 -12.86
C ARG A 113 16.19 -9.32 -13.14
#